data_AF-A0A9N9TX96-F1
#
_entry.id   AF-A0A9N9TX96-F1
#
_cell.length_a   1.000
_cell.length_b   1.000
_cell.length_c   1.000
_cell.angle_alpha   90.00
_cell.angle_beta   90.00
_cell.angle_gamma   90.00
#
_symmetry.space_group_name_H-M   'P 1'
#
loop_
_entity.id
_entity.type
_entity.pdbx_description
1 polymer ?
#
loop_
_entity_poly.entity_id
_entity_poly.type
_entity_poly.pdbx_seq_one_letter_code
_entity_poly.pdbx_strand_id
1 'polypeptide(L)' 'MPQFQRNIIITIDDNKFICRRCGKVFTSKHLVVTHILYECGKQSVFQCPLCPRKCKRNDVLQSHLKNIHRID' A
#
# COMPACT_ATOMS: atom_id res chain seq x y z
N MET A 1 12.91 2.07 20.42
CA MET A 1 12.78 3.21 19.49
C MET A 1 13.39 2.79 18.16
N PRO A 2 12.61 2.42 17.12
CA PRO A 2 13.21 1.90 15.89
C PRO A 2 13.98 3.03 15.20
N GLN A 3 15.23 2.72 14.89
CA GLN A 3 16.22 3.62 14.33
C GLN A 3 15.70 4.25 13.02
N PHE A 4 15.79 5.58 12.91
CA PHE A 4 15.48 6.32 11.70
C PHE A 4 16.34 5.79 10.54
N GLN A 5 15.80 4.89 9.73
CA GLN A 5 16.45 4.42 8.51
C GLN A 5 16.54 5.58 7.54
N ARG A 6 17.73 6.17 7.47
CA ARG A 6 18.04 7.50 6.91
C ARG A 6 17.77 7.71 5.41
N ASN A 7 17.11 6.81 4.68
CA ASN A 7 16.96 6.94 3.21
C ASN A 7 15.70 6.29 2.59
N ILE A 8 14.60 6.08 3.32
CA ILE A 8 13.41 5.39 2.76
C ILE A 8 12.39 6.36 2.12
N ILE A 9 12.53 7.66 2.34
CA ILE A 9 11.66 8.71 1.79
C ILE A 9 12.47 9.57 0.83
N ILE A 10 11.91 9.89 -0.34
CA ILE A 10 12.44 10.88 -1.28
C ILE A 10 11.45 12.06 -1.28
N THR A 11 11.96 13.28 -1.10
CA THR A 11 11.15 14.50 -1.27
C THR A 11 11.41 15.03 -2.68
N ILE A 12 10.35 15.27 -3.45
CA ILE A 12 10.47 15.84 -4.81
C ILE A 12 9.95 17.29 -4.88
N ASP A 13 8.95 17.62 -4.07
CA ASP A 13 8.37 18.97 -3.90
C ASP A 13 8.01 19.16 -2.41
N ASP A 14 7.73 20.40 -1.98
CA ASP A 14 7.34 20.73 -0.59
C ASP A 14 6.16 19.87 -0.07
N ASN A 15 5.30 19.42 -0.97
CA ASN A 15 4.11 18.62 -0.66
C ASN A 15 4.11 17.24 -1.35
N LYS A 16 5.26 16.73 -1.79
CA LYS A 16 5.31 15.39 -2.43
C LYS A 16 6.47 14.56 -1.91
N PHE A 17 6.11 13.42 -1.35
CA PHE A 17 7.01 12.48 -0.70
C PHE A 17 6.82 11.09 -1.30
N ILE A 18 7.91 10.46 -1.73
CA ILE A 18 7.91 9.16 -2.38
C ILE A 18 8.52 8.12 -1.46
N CYS A 19 7.86 6.97 -1.33
CA CYS A 19 8.46 5.81 -0.66
C CYS A 19 9.48 5.13 -1.60
N ARG A 20 10.76 5.13 -1.24
CA ARG A 20 11.83 4.51 -2.04
C ARG A 20 11.66 3.00 -2.22
N ARG A 21 10.94 2.33 -1.30
CA ARG A 21 10.70 0.88 -1.35
C ARG A 21 9.67 0.45 -2.40
N CYS A 22 8.63 1.24 -2.63
CA CYS A 22 7.50 0.84 -3.47
C CYS A 22 7.10 1.88 -4.53
N GLY A 23 7.71 3.06 -4.53
CA GLY A 23 7.45 4.14 -5.49
C GLY A 23 6.16 4.93 -5.24
N LYS A 24 5.38 4.65 -4.19
CA LYS A 24 4.15 5.40 -3.90
C LYS A 24 4.45 6.85 -3.52
N VAL A 25 3.63 7.76 -4.07
CA VAL A 25 3.67 9.20 -3.82
C VAL A 25 2.60 9.56 -2.79
N PHE A 26 2.95 10.46 -1.88
CA PHE A 26 2.06 10.97 -0.84
C PHE A 26 2.21 12.48 -0.72
N THR A 27 1.16 13.13 -0.22
CA THR A 27 1.13 14.59 -0.06
C THR A 27 1.75 15.09 1.24
N SER A 28 2.07 14.18 2.17
CA SER A 28 2.67 14.56 3.46
C SER A 28 3.67 13.54 3.96
N LYS A 29 4.69 14.04 4.67
CA LYS A 29 5.74 13.21 5.26
C LYS A 29 5.18 12.19 6.26
N HIS A 30 4.19 12.60 7.08
CA HIS A 30 3.54 11.72 8.04
C HIS A 30 2.91 10.50 7.36
N LEU A 31 2.22 10.69 6.23
CA LEU A 31 1.61 9.58 5.47
C LEU A 31 2.66 8.59 4.96
N VAL A 32 3.81 9.07 4.46
CA VAL A 32 4.89 8.16 4.01
C VAL A 32 5.51 7.40 5.16
N VAL A 33 5.71 8.04 6.31
CA VAL A 33 6.25 7.38 7.50
C VAL A 33 5.31 6.26 7.96
N THR A 34 4.02 6.56 8.13
CA THR A 34 3.00 5.58 8.52
C THR A 34 2.90 4.45 7.49
N HIS A 35 2.93 4.79 6.19
CA HIS A 35 3.01 3.80 5.12
C HIS A 35 4.23 2.90 5.27
N ILE A 36 5.44 3.44 5.45
CA ILE A 36 6.67 2.65 5.57
C ILE A 36 6.61 1.71 6.78
N LEU A 37 6.10 2.18 7.91
CA LEU A 37 6.05 1.41 9.15
C LEU A 37 5.02 0.28 9.10
N TYR A 38 3.86 0.51 8.48
CA TYR A 38 2.73 -0.40 8.65
C TYR A 38 2.17 -0.99 7.36
N GLU A 39 2.54 -0.49 6.19
CA GLU A 39 1.97 -0.93 4.92
C GLU A 39 3.03 -1.33 3.88
N CYS A 40 4.18 -0.67 3.87
CA CYS A 40 5.20 -0.83 2.84
C CYS A 40 5.89 -2.18 2.98
N GLY A 41 5.83 -3.00 1.93
CA GLY A 41 6.32 -4.37 1.98
C GLY A 41 5.35 -5.35 2.61
N LYS A 42 4.19 -4.91 3.12
CA LYS A 42 3.08 -5.83 3.35
C LYS A 42 2.51 -6.21 2.00
N GLN A 43 2.62 -7.49 1.64
CA GLN A 43 1.98 -8.00 0.45
C GLN A 43 0.48 -7.69 0.54
N SER A 44 -0.09 -7.12 -0.52
CA SER A 44 -1.50 -7.30 -0.81
C SER A 44 -1.68 -8.81 -1.05
N VAL A 45 -1.96 -9.53 0.03
CA VAL A 45 -1.92 -10.99 0.06
C VAL A 45 -3.03 -11.62 -0.75
N PHE A 46 -4.09 -10.86 -1.07
CA PHE A 46 -5.31 -11.39 -1.64
C PHE A 46 -5.44 -10.98 -3.11
N GLN A 47 -4.81 -11.75 -4.00
CA GLN A 47 -5.01 -11.69 -5.44
C GLN A 47 -6.37 -12.33 -5.78
N CYS A 48 -7.17 -11.67 -6.62
CA CYS A 48 -8.36 -12.30 -7.17
C CYS A 48 -7.95 -13.46 -8.11
N PRO A 49 -8.54 -14.67 -7.96
CA PRO A 49 -8.26 -15.79 -8.86
C PRO A 49 -8.79 -15.58 -10.29
N LEU A 50 -9.68 -14.62 -10.51
CA LEU A 50 -10.36 -14.39 -11.80
C LEU A 50 -9.89 -13.15 -12.54
N CYS A 51 -9.12 -12.27 -11.90
CA CYS A 51 -8.68 -11.02 -12.51
C CYS A 51 -7.39 -10.49 -11.87
N PRO A 52 -6.70 -9.52 -12.49
CA PRO A 52 -5.43 -9.00 -11.96
C PRO A 52 -5.59 -8.13 -10.70
N ARG A 53 -6.80 -7.99 -10.13
CA ARG A 53 -7.07 -7.17 -8.94
C ARG A 53 -6.38 -7.77 -7.71
N LYS A 54 -5.71 -6.91 -6.94
CA LYS A 54 -5.13 -7.23 -5.63
C LYS A 54 -5.83 -6.45 -4.53
N CYS A 55 -6.22 -7.15 -3.47
CA CYS A 55 -6.85 -6.58 -2.29
C CYS A 55 -5.87 -6.61 -1.10
N LYS A 56 -5.94 -5.59 -0.25
CA LYS A 56 -5.11 -5.50 0.96
C LYS A 56 -5.62 -6.39 2.11
N ARG A 57 -6.89 -6.80 2.06
CA ARG A 57 -7.57 -7.57 3.11
C ARG A 57 -8.48 -8.63 2.48
N ASN A 58 -8.75 -9.71 3.22
CA ASN A 58 -9.57 -10.83 2.74
C ASN A 58 -11.04 -10.44 2.56
N ASP A 59 -11.62 -9.70 3.49
CA ASP A 59 -13.01 -9.22 3.43
C ASP A 59 -13.26 -8.34 2.19
N VAL A 60 -12.27 -7.53 1.81
CA VAL A 60 -12.32 -6.73 0.58
C VAL A 60 -12.23 -7.63 -0.67
N LEU A 61 -11.47 -8.73 -0.63
CA LEU A 61 -11.47 -9.72 -1.71
C LEU A 61 -12.83 -10.42 -1.82
N GLN A 62 -13.43 -10.86 -0.71
CA GLN A 62 -14.74 -11.53 -0.73
C GLN A 62 -15.84 -10.62 -1.27
N SER A 63 -15.89 -9.37 -0.83
CA SER A 63 -16.81 -8.38 -1.40
C SER A 63 -16.56 -8.15 -2.89
N HIS A 64 -15.31 -8.14 -3.34
CA HIS A 64 -14.98 -8.05 -4.76
C HIS A 64 -15.45 -9.28 -5.56
N LEU A 65 -15.23 -10.49 -5.05
CA LEU A 65 -15.67 -11.73 -5.66
C LEU A 65 -17.19 -11.76 -5.82
N LYS A 66 -17.92 -11.36 -4.78
CA LYS A 66 -19.38 -11.29 -4.80
C LYS A 66 -19.92 -10.23 -5.75
N ASN A 67 -19.37 -9.02 -5.74
CA ASN A 67 -19.94 -7.90 -6.51
C ASN A 67 -19.50 -7.89 -7.98
N ILE A 68 -18.26 -8.30 -8.28
CA ILE A 68 -17.70 -8.23 -9.64
C ILE A 68 -17.80 -9.58 -10.35
N HIS A 69 -17.62 -10.68 -9.63
CA HIS A 69 -17.61 -12.03 -10.20
C HIS A 69 -18.85 -12.87 -9.82
N ARG A 70 -19.71 -12.35 -8.93
CA ARG A 70 -20.91 -13.06 -8.43
C ARG A 70 -20.59 -14.43 -7.84
N ILE A 71 -19.45 -14.51 -7.14
CA ILE A 71 -19.02 -15.67 -6.38
C ILE A 71 -19.27 -15.41 -4.89
N ASP A 72 -20.01 -16.31 -4.25
CA ASP A 72 -20.29 -16.31 -2.81
C ASP A 72 -19.31 -17.24 -2.08
#